data_AF-A0A5S4YQE4-F1
#
_entry.id   AF-A0A5S4YQE4-F1
#
_cell.length_a   1.000
_cell.length_b   1.000
_cell.length_c   1.000
_cell.angle_alpha   90.00
_cell.angle_beta   90.00
_cell.angle_gamma   90.00
#
_symmetry.space_group_name_H-M   'P 1'
#
loop_
_entity.id
_entity.type
_entity.pdbx_description
1 polymer ?
#
loop_
_entity_poly.entity_id
_entity_poly.type
_entity_poly.pdbx_seq_one_letter_code
_entity_poly.pdbx_strand_id
1 'polypeptide(L)' 'MYQVKNNLRLTRQLVAHVCARPAIIVDLCDAAAFIDMHGDRTRLWVAAETAVKCADSNPRLIDQATRTLENTLRREGMLD' A
#
# COMPACT_ATOMS: atom_id res chain seq x y z
N MET A 1 -0.34 -11.56 7.73
CA MET A 1 0.32 -11.35 6.45
C MET A 1 -0.42 -11.97 5.27
N TYR A 2 -0.90 -11.13 4.35
CA TYR A 2 -1.40 -11.56 3.03
C TYR A 2 -0.22 -11.82 2.09
N GLN A 3 -0.28 -12.89 1.28
CA GLN A 3 0.73 -13.19 0.28
C GLN A 3 0.20 -12.84 -1.12
N VAL A 4 0.80 -11.82 -1.73
CA VAL A 4 0.54 -11.40 -3.11
C VAL A 4 0.98 -12.49 -4.07
N LYS A 5 0.16 -12.79 -5.08
CA LYS A 5 0.40 -13.85 -6.08
C LYS A 5 0.77 -13.28 -7.44
N ASN A 6 0.15 -12.17 -7.82
CA ASN A 6 0.42 -11.41 -9.04
C ASN A 6 1.05 -10.08 -8.65
N ASN A 7 2.37 -10.08 -8.48
CA ASN A 7 3.06 -8.85 -8.11
C ASN A 7 3.03 -7.85 -9.27
N LEU A 8 2.28 -6.75 -9.08
CA LEU A 8 2.14 -5.68 -10.05
C LEU A 8 2.82 -4.43 -9.51
N ARG A 9 3.50 -3.69 -10.39
CA ARG A 9 3.99 -2.36 -10.06
C ARG A 9 2.82 -1.40 -9.82
N LEU A 10 2.95 -0.58 -8.80
CA LEU A 10 2.04 0.55 -8.57
C LEU A 10 2.13 1.54 -9.73
N THR A 11 1.09 2.33 -9.94
CA THR A 11 1.08 3.33 -11.02
C THR A 11 2.08 4.47 -10.79
N ARG A 12 2.53 4.63 -9.54
CA ARG A 12 3.67 5.44 -9.13
C ARG A 12 4.29 4.89 -7.86
N GLN A 13 5.57 5.17 -7.68
CA GLN A 13 6.28 4.90 -6.42
C GLN A 13 5.68 5.75 -5.30
N LEU A 14 5.51 5.16 -4.13
CA LEU A 14 5.15 5.86 -2.90
C LEU A 14 6.35 5.83 -1.94
N VAL A 15 6.64 6.95 -1.29
CA VAL A 15 7.77 7.09 -0.37
C VAL A 15 7.22 7.45 1.01
N ALA A 16 6.97 6.43 1.83
CA ALA A 16 6.41 6.63 3.16
C ALA A 16 7.51 7.04 4.16
N HIS A 17 7.35 8.21 4.77
CA HIS A 17 8.23 8.71 5.82
C HIS A 17 7.89 8.02 7.14
N VAL A 18 8.61 6.94 7.44
CA VAL A 18 8.49 6.18 8.70
C VAL A 18 9.80 6.25 9.48
N CYS A 19 9.74 6.70 10.74
CA CYS A 19 10.89 6.78 11.64
C CYS A 19 12.13 7.48 10.99
N ALA A 20 13.30 6.84 11.05
CA ALA A 20 14.58 7.42 10.63
C ALA A 20 14.92 7.23 9.13
N ARG A 21 14.19 6.39 8.39
CA ARG A 21 14.47 6.11 6.97
C ARG A 21 13.16 5.94 6.20
N PRO A 22 13.00 6.62 5.05
CA PRO A 22 11.81 6.45 4.24
C PRO A 22 11.70 5.02 3.70
N ALA A 23 10.49 4.49 3.70
CA ALA A 23 10.14 3.23 3.07
C ALA A 23 9.69 3.51 1.63
N ILE A 24 10.25 2.77 0.68
CA ILE A 24 9.91 2.88 -0.74
C ILE A 24 8.96 1.73 -1.08
N ILE A 25 7.82 2.05 -1.66
CA ILE A 25 6.78 1.10 -2.05
C ILE A 25 6.60 1.22 -3.56
N VAL A 26 7.04 0.20 -4.31
CA VAL A 26 6.97 0.21 -5.78
C VAL A 26 6.01 -0.82 -6.37
N ASP A 27 5.63 -1.84 -5.60
CA ASP A 27 4.74 -2.90 -6.06
C ASP A 27 3.82 -3.43 -4.96
N LEU A 28 2.94 -4.36 -5.33
CA LEU A 28 1.95 -4.94 -4.41
C LEU A 28 2.60 -5.74 -3.27
N CYS A 29 3.73 -6.40 -3.51
CA CYS A 29 4.46 -7.11 -2.46
C CYS A 29 5.01 -6.13 -1.42
N ASP A 30 5.65 -5.04 -1.86
CA ASP A 30 6.10 -3.98 -0.97
C ASP A 30 4.92 -3.39 -0.18
N ALA A 31 3.80 -3.13 -0.85
CA ALA A 31 2.62 -2.57 -0.21
C ALA A 31 2.05 -3.51 0.86
N ALA A 32 1.95 -4.81 0.56
CA ALA A 32 1.46 -5.82 1.50
C ALA A 32 2.40 -5.95 2.71
N ALA A 33 3.71 -5.97 2.49
CA ALA A 33 4.71 -6.03 3.56
C ALA A 33 4.69 -4.76 4.42
N PHE A 34 4.55 -3.59 3.79
CA PHE A 34 4.46 -2.32 4.49
C PHE A 34 3.21 -2.24 5.37
N ILE A 35 2.05 -2.66 4.85
CA ILE A 35 0.81 -2.74 5.63
C ILE A 35 0.94 -3.73 6.79
N ASP A 36 1.56 -4.89 6.59
CA ASP A 36 1.74 -5.88 7.67
C ASP A 36 2.67 -5.33 8.78
N MET A 37 3.66 -4.52 8.42
CA MET A 37 4.64 -3.95 9.36
C MET A 37 4.15 -2.69 10.07
N HIS A 38 3.40 -1.82 9.39
CA HIS A 38 3.02 -0.49 9.89
C HIS A 38 1.51 -0.27 10.03
N GLY A 39 0.70 -1.13 9.40
CA GLY A 39 -0.74 -0.97 9.40
C GLY A 39 -1.36 -1.33 10.74
N ASP A 40 -2.08 -0.37 11.34
CA ASP A 40 -2.95 -0.64 12.48
C ASP A 40 -4.31 -1.20 12.00
N ARG A 41 -5.17 -1.68 12.89
CA ARG A 41 -6.52 -2.16 12.54
C ARG A 41 -7.51 -1.02 12.29
N THR A 42 -7.03 0.16 11.92
CA THR A 42 -7.89 1.30 11.57
C THR A 42 -8.58 1.06 10.23
N ARG A 43 -9.71 1.74 10.03
CA ARG A 43 -10.49 1.65 8.79
C ARG A 43 -9.68 2.03 7.53
N LEU A 44 -8.67 2.90 7.68
CA LEU A 44 -7.82 3.34 6.57
C LEU A 44 -6.88 2.24 6.10
N TRP A 45 -6.22 1.56 7.03
CA TRP A 45 -5.33 0.43 6.73
C TRP A 45 -6.09 -0.77 6.20
N VAL A 46 -7.28 -1.07 6.72
CA VAL A 46 -8.15 -2.12 6.18
C VAL A 46 -8.55 -1.83 4.73
N ALA A 47 -8.83 -0.56 4.40
CA ALA A 47 -9.14 -0.17 3.03
C ALA A 47 -7.93 -0.33 2.09
N ALA A 48 -6.74 0.08 2.54
CA ALA A 48 -5.50 -0.11 1.79
C ALA A 48 -5.19 -1.60 1.56
N GLU A 49 -5.32 -2.43 2.59
CA GLU A 49 -5.13 -3.88 2.49
C GLU A 49 -6.12 -4.50 1.50
N THR A 50 -7.40 -4.11 1.58
CA THR A 50 -8.44 -4.59 0.66
C THR A 50 -8.11 -4.19 -0.77
N ALA A 51 -7.66 -2.95 -1.00
CA ALA A 51 -7.31 -2.49 -2.33
C ALA A 51 -6.12 -3.26 -2.92
N VAL A 52 -5.10 -3.57 -2.12
CA VAL A 52 -3.96 -4.43 -2.53
C VAL A 52 -4.44 -5.83 -2.92
N LYS A 53 -5.28 -6.47 -2.10
CA LYS A 53 -5.86 -7.79 -2.39
C LYS A 53 -6.70 -7.79 -3.67
N CYS A 54 -7.49 -6.73 -3.87
CA CYS A 54 -8.30 -6.57 -5.08
C CYS A 54 -7.44 -6.36 -6.32
N ALA A 55 -6.36 -5.58 -6.25
CA ALA A 55 -5.44 -5.39 -7.37
C ALA A 55 -4.63 -6.64 -7.70
N ASP A 56 -4.27 -7.44 -6.69
CA ASP A 56 -3.63 -8.75 -6.87
C ASP A 56 -4.52 -9.73 -7.64
N SER A 57 -5.85 -9.67 -7.43
CA SER A 57 -6.82 -10.50 -8.16
C SER A 57 -7.26 -9.89 -9.50
N ASN A 58 -7.24 -8.56 -9.62
CA ASN A 58 -7.70 -7.83 -10.80
C ASN A 58 -6.73 -6.68 -11.12
N PRO A 59 -5.84 -6.87 -12.12
CA PRO A 59 -4.84 -5.88 -12.49
C PRO A 59 -5.40 -4.50 -12.88
N ARG A 60 -6.68 -4.43 -13.30
CA ARG A 60 -7.34 -3.16 -13.63
C ARG A 60 -7.51 -2.22 -12.43
N LEU A 61 -7.39 -2.76 -11.21
CA LEU A 61 -7.54 -2.01 -9.96
C LEU A 61 -6.22 -1.46 -9.42
N ILE A 62 -5.10 -1.61 -10.16
CA ILE A 62 -3.79 -1.16 -9.69
C ILE A 62 -3.72 0.36 -9.43
N ASP A 63 -4.40 1.17 -10.26
CA ASP A 63 -4.48 2.62 -10.04
C ASP A 63 -5.27 2.94 -8.78
N GLN A 64 -6.40 2.25 -8.57
CA GLN A 64 -7.20 2.41 -7.36
C GLN A 64 -6.40 2.02 -6.12
N ALA A 65 -5.70 0.88 -6.14
CA ALA A 65 -4.84 0.45 -5.05
C ALA A 65 -3.75 1.47 -4.74
N THR A 66 -3.08 2.00 -5.79
CA THR A 66 -2.04 3.03 -5.64
C THR A 66 -2.60 4.30 -4.98
N ARG A 67 -3.78 4.78 -5.41
CA ARG A 67 -4.44 5.96 -4.81
C ARG A 67 -4.92 5.70 -3.38
N THR A 68 -5.46 4.53 -3.10
CA THR A 68 -5.90 4.18 -1.74
C THR A 68 -4.71 4.12 -0.79
N LEU A 69 -3.61 3.48 -1.20
CA LEU A 69 -2.35 3.47 -0.44
C LEU A 69 -1.85 4.89 -0.19
N GLU A 70 -1.72 5.72 -1.23
CA GLU A 70 -1.29 7.11 -1.06
C GLU A 70 -2.16 7.89 -0.07
N ASN A 71 -3.49 7.80 -0.20
CA ASN A 71 -4.38 8.52 0.70
C ASN A 71 -4.27 8.01 2.14
N THR A 72 -4.09 6.71 2.35
CA THR A 72 -3.83 6.16 3.68
C THR A 72 -2.54 6.73 4.25
N LEU A 73 -1.44 6.66 3.50
CA LEU A 73 -0.15 7.19 3.94
C LEU A 73 -0.20 8.69 4.26
N ARG A 74 -0.85 9.50 3.42
CA ARG A 74 -1.02 10.95 3.67
C ARG A 74 -1.85 11.22 4.93
N ARG A 75 -2.91 10.46 5.16
CA ARG A 75 -3.74 10.62 6.38
C ARG A 75 -3.02 10.21 7.65
N GLU A 76 -2.12 9.25 7.55
CA GLU A 76 -1.26 8.83 8.66
C GLU A 76 -0.04 9.77 8.85
N GLY A 77 0.08 10.83 8.04
CA GLY A 77 1.21 11.77 8.10
C GLY A 77 2.53 11.20 7.58
N MET A 78 2.49 10.11 6.81
CA MET A 78 3.65 9.44 6.24
C MET A 78 3.97 9.92 4.81
N LEU A 79 3.14 10.78 4.24
CA LEU A 79 3.39 11.45 2.95
C LEU A 79 3.11 12.94 3.11
N ASP A 80 3.98 13.76 2.52
CA ASP A 80 3.78 15.20 2.32
C ASP A 80 2.70 15.50 1.24
#